data_AF-A0A0M9ADI3-F1
#
_entry.id   AF-A0A0M9ADI3-F1
#
_cell.length_a   1.000
_cell.length_b   1.000
_cell.length_c   1.000
_cell.angle_alpha   90.00
_cell.angle_beta   90.00
_cell.angle_gamma   90.00
#
_symmetry.space_group_name_H-M   'P 1'
#
loop_
_entity.id
_entity.type
_entity.pdbx_description
1 polymer ?
#
loop_
_entity_poly.entity_id
_entity_poly.type
_entity_poly.pdbx_seq_one_letter_code
_entity_poly.pdbx_strand_id
1 'polypeptide(L)'
;MENYALSEDRVTLYADAFTPNSQGQGEAFSSSTKRGAIEFVDDFDWYNVASATGYLRFTYSGPLDLVALLLYNRLNDAYPRTLDPVVNCAPIAPATLLVVRDRGLARAGFDESLSGRYTLEISDTPCP
;
A
#
# COMPACT_ATOMS: atom_id res chain seq x y z
N MET A 1 -38.81 -1.57 -23.43
CA MET A 1 -39.00 -1.70 -21.97
C MET A 1 -38.22 -0.55 -21.37
N GLU A 2 -38.90 0.53 -20.98
CA GLU A 2 -38.27 1.71 -20.39
C GLU A 2 -38.18 1.53 -18.87
N ASN A 3 -36.99 1.71 -18.31
CA ASN A 3 -36.72 1.52 -16.89
C ASN A 3 -36.91 2.87 -16.18
N TYR A 4 -38.14 3.18 -15.78
CA TYR A 4 -38.44 4.37 -14.97
C TYR A 4 -38.14 4.05 -13.50
N ALA A 5 -36.98 4.47 -13.00
CA ALA A 5 -36.75 4.54 -11.56
C ALA A 5 -37.69 5.61 -10.97
N LEU A 6 -38.58 5.20 -10.04
CA LEU A 6 -39.65 6.04 -9.49
C LEU A 6 -39.20 6.96 -8.34
N SER A 7 -37.94 6.88 -7.90
CA SER A 7 -37.38 7.69 -6.83
C SER A 7 -35.85 7.74 -6.90
N GLU A 8 -35.25 8.82 -6.41
CA GLU A 8 -33.79 8.92 -6.22
C GLU A 8 -33.31 7.87 -5.21
N ASP A 9 -32.38 7.00 -5.62
CA ASP A 9 -31.64 6.17 -4.69
C ASP A 9 -30.71 7.05 -3.85
N ARG A 10 -30.88 6.98 -2.52
CA ARG A 10 -30.03 7.69 -1.57
C ARG A 10 -29.03 6.72 -0.98
N VAL A 11 -27.75 6.97 -1.25
CA VAL A 11 -26.63 6.25 -0.61
C VAL A 11 -26.08 7.12 0.51
N THR A 12 -25.96 6.56 1.71
CA THR A 12 -25.21 7.19 2.79
C THR A 12 -23.75 6.75 2.71
N LEU A 13 -22.87 7.68 2.42
CA LEU A 13 -21.42 7.47 2.43
C LEU A 13 -20.88 7.89 3.79
N TYR A 14 -20.06 7.02 4.38
CA TYR A 14 -19.28 7.33 5.57
C TYR A 14 -17.81 7.36 5.15
N ALA A 15 -17.14 8.47 5.43
CA ALA A 15 -15.69 8.56 5.36
C ALA A 15 -15.17 8.48 6.79
N ASP A 16 -14.25 7.56 7.06
CA ASP A 16 -13.54 7.54 8.32
C ASP A 16 -12.70 8.82 8.46
N ALA A 17 -12.70 9.40 9.65
CA ALA A 17 -11.89 10.56 9.92
C ALA A 17 -10.40 10.15 9.85
N PHE A 18 -9.67 10.72 8.90
CA PHE A 18 -8.22 10.58 8.84
C PHE A 18 -7.56 11.90 9.25
N THR A 19 -6.47 11.80 10.03
CA THR A 19 -5.60 12.94 10.29
C THR A 19 -4.42 12.84 9.33
N PRO A 20 -4.27 13.77 8.37
CA PRO A 20 -3.10 13.78 7.50
C PRO A 20 -1.85 13.90 8.35
N ASN A 21 -0.83 13.09 8.05
CA ASN A 21 0.46 13.32 8.70
C ASN A 21 0.97 14.70 8.25
N SER A 22 1.26 15.58 9.21
CA SER A 22 1.66 16.97 8.92
C SER A 22 3.08 17.11 8.36
N GLN A 23 3.83 16.02 8.27
CA GLN A 23 5.24 15.99 7.86
C GLN A 23 5.43 15.45 6.43
N GLY A 24 4.36 15.03 5.74
CA GLY A 24 4.44 14.32 4.46
C GLY A 24 5.17 12.97 4.52
N GLN A 25 5.27 12.33 5.70
CA GLN A 25 6.06 11.12 5.94
C GLN A 25 5.29 9.79 5.75
N GLY A 26 4.14 9.80 5.08
CA GLY A 26 3.22 8.65 5.04
C GLY A 26 2.43 8.39 6.33
N GLU A 27 1.53 7.42 6.28
CA GLU A 27 0.75 6.95 7.43
C GLU A 27 1.63 6.16 8.41
N ALA A 28 1.50 6.38 9.73
CA ALA A 28 2.26 5.61 10.71
C ALA A 28 1.89 4.11 10.65
N PHE A 29 2.89 3.26 10.45
CA PHE A 29 2.75 1.81 10.41
C PHE A 29 3.82 1.16 11.30
N SER A 30 3.49 1.04 12.59
CA SER A 30 4.40 0.55 13.62
C SER A 30 4.12 -0.89 14.07
N SER A 31 2.91 -1.40 13.79
CA SER A 31 2.48 -2.76 14.10
C SER A 31 1.24 -3.12 13.29
N SER A 32 0.79 -4.37 13.37
CA SER A 32 -0.46 -4.90 12.79
C SER A 32 -0.44 -5.13 11.26
N THR A 33 -1.63 -5.19 10.68
CA THR A 33 -1.87 -5.44 9.26
C THR A 33 -2.49 -4.20 8.63
N LYS A 34 -1.96 -3.78 7.49
CA LYS A 34 -2.53 -2.73 6.64
C LYS A 34 -3.03 -3.34 5.34
N ARG A 35 -4.17 -2.85 4.86
CA ARG A 35 -4.73 -3.17 3.56
C ARG A 35 -4.88 -1.87 2.79
N GLY A 36 -4.44 -1.86 1.54
CA GLY A 36 -4.48 -0.69 0.68
C GLY A 36 -4.80 -1.07 -0.76
N ALA A 37 -4.90 -0.06 -1.60
CA ALA A 37 -5.13 -0.22 -3.02
C ALA A 37 -4.46 0.91 -3.80
N ILE A 38 -3.71 0.56 -4.85
CA ILE A 38 -3.20 1.52 -5.84
C ILE A 38 -4.26 1.65 -6.93
N GLU A 39 -4.94 2.78 -6.98
CA GLU A 39 -6.13 2.94 -7.83
C GLU A 39 -5.82 3.65 -9.14
N PHE A 40 -4.83 4.55 -9.16
CA PHE A 40 -4.51 5.39 -10.33
C PHE A 40 -3.08 5.16 -10.85
N VAL A 41 -2.82 5.62 -12.08
CA VAL A 41 -1.45 5.66 -12.65
C VAL A 41 -0.64 6.68 -11.85
N ASP A 42 0.63 6.36 -11.57
CA ASP A 42 1.51 7.16 -10.71
C ASP A 42 0.95 7.36 -9.29
N ASP A 43 0.08 6.46 -8.84
CA ASP A 43 -0.39 6.43 -7.46
C ASP A 43 0.56 5.62 -6.58
N PHE A 44 0.70 6.06 -5.34
CA PHE A 44 1.61 5.48 -4.37
C PHE A 44 1.04 5.62 -2.97
N ASP A 45 1.07 4.52 -2.22
CA ASP A 45 0.79 4.57 -0.78
C ASP A 45 2.09 4.68 0.01
N TRP A 46 2.08 5.58 0.99
CA TRP A 46 3.25 5.91 1.81
C TRP A 46 3.00 5.52 3.27
N TYR A 47 3.92 4.76 3.84
CA TYR A 47 3.88 4.38 5.25
C TYR A 47 5.18 4.74 5.98
N ASN A 48 5.06 5.34 7.16
CA ASN A 48 6.17 5.56 8.08
C ASN A 48 6.37 4.33 8.96
N VAL A 49 7.48 3.61 8.73
CA VAL A 49 7.85 2.40 9.47
C VAL A 49 9.02 2.63 10.43
N ALA A 50 9.41 3.88 10.69
CA ALA A 50 10.59 4.22 11.49
C ALA A 50 10.56 3.69 12.94
N SER A 51 9.36 3.38 13.45
CA SER A 51 9.16 2.81 14.79
C SER A 51 8.82 1.32 14.78
N ALA A 52 8.74 0.70 13.60
CA ALA A 52 8.48 -0.73 13.47
C ALA A 52 9.76 -1.55 13.68
N THR A 53 9.59 -2.76 14.17
CA THR A 53 10.64 -3.78 14.30
C THR A 53 10.15 -5.12 13.75
N GLY A 54 11.06 -6.07 13.54
CA GLY A 54 10.71 -7.40 13.04
C GLY A 54 10.81 -7.49 11.53
N TYR A 55 9.81 -8.09 10.88
CA TYR A 55 9.81 -8.41 9.46
C TYR A 55 8.56 -7.84 8.77
N LEU A 56 8.77 -7.14 7.66
CA LEU A 56 7.70 -6.70 6.78
C LEU A 56 7.36 -7.83 5.81
N ARG A 57 6.07 -8.17 5.74
CA ARG A 57 5.51 -9.05 4.73
C ARG A 57 4.60 -8.25 3.82
N PHE A 58 4.77 -8.44 2.53
CA PHE A 58 3.98 -7.83 1.48
C PHE A 58 3.26 -8.94 0.72
N THR A 59 1.96 -8.77 0.51
CA THR A 59 1.19 -9.70 -0.31
C THR A 59 0.20 -8.89 -1.14
N TYR A 60 -0.02 -9.32 -2.37
CA TYR A 60 -1.09 -8.80 -3.19
C TYR A 60 -1.59 -9.90 -4.11
N SER A 61 -2.77 -9.67 -4.66
CA SER A 61 -3.37 -10.55 -5.67
C SER A 61 -3.83 -9.70 -6.84
N GLY A 62 -3.75 -10.25 -8.04
CA GLY A 62 -4.29 -9.59 -9.23
C GLY A 62 -3.22 -9.22 -10.26
N PRO A 63 -3.65 -8.59 -11.36
CA PRO A 63 -2.84 -8.38 -12.55
C PRO A 63 -1.88 -7.18 -12.50
N LEU A 64 -2.02 -6.26 -11.54
CA LEU A 64 -1.07 -5.14 -11.38
C LEU A 64 0.22 -5.64 -10.73
N ASP A 65 1.38 -5.26 -11.28
CA ASP A 65 2.69 -5.69 -10.79
C ASP A 65 3.13 -4.79 -9.62
N LEU A 66 2.56 -5.03 -8.44
CA LEU A 66 2.86 -4.21 -7.28
C LEU A 66 4.19 -4.57 -6.64
N VAL A 67 4.89 -3.54 -6.16
CA VAL A 67 6.09 -3.67 -5.34
C VAL A 67 5.97 -2.80 -4.10
N ALA A 68 6.61 -3.24 -3.02
CA ALA A 68 6.78 -2.46 -1.81
C ALA A 68 8.27 -2.11 -1.62
N LEU A 69 8.59 -0.82 -1.51
CA LEU A 69 9.95 -0.32 -1.40
C LEU A 69 10.21 0.18 0.02
N LEU A 70 11.10 -0.49 0.76
CA LEU A 70 11.63 0.07 2.01
C LEU A 70 12.77 1.02 1.69
N LEU A 71 12.62 2.28 2.12
CA LEU A 71 13.56 3.37 1.90
C LEU A 71 14.29 3.73 3.20
N TYR A 72 15.62 3.79 3.15
CA TYR A 72 16.46 4.12 4.30
C TYR A 72 16.74 5.61 4.39
N ASN A 73 16.02 6.33 5.27
CA ASN A 73 16.22 7.75 5.61
C ASN A 73 16.07 8.78 4.47
N ARG A 74 15.78 8.37 3.22
CA ARG A 74 15.64 9.28 2.06
C ARG A 74 14.61 8.75 1.07
N LEU A 75 13.81 9.67 0.52
CA LEU A 75 12.83 9.38 -0.54
C LEU A 75 13.48 8.88 -1.85
N ASN A 76 14.71 9.30 -2.10
CA ASN A 76 15.48 8.94 -3.28
C ASN A 76 16.60 7.95 -2.93
N ASP A 77 16.31 6.98 -2.07
CA ASP A 77 17.21 5.86 -1.85
C ASP A 77 17.55 5.21 -3.21
N ALA A 78 18.84 5.15 -3.55
CA ALA A 78 19.29 4.62 -4.83
C ALA A 78 19.16 3.09 -4.89
N TYR A 79 19.07 2.44 -3.73
CA TYR A 79 19.05 0.98 -3.61
C TYR A 79 17.98 0.56 -2.58
N PRO A 80 16.71 0.90 -2.81
CA PRO A 80 15.66 0.55 -1.88
C PRO A 80 15.53 -0.97 -1.82
N ARG A 81 15.21 -1.49 -0.63
CA ARG A 81 14.87 -2.91 -0.52
C ARG A 81 13.48 -3.11 -1.09
N THR A 82 13.42 -3.81 -2.22
CA THR A 82 12.17 -4.10 -2.94
C THR A 82 11.60 -5.42 -2.46
N LEU A 83 10.31 -5.43 -2.15
CA LEU A 83 9.51 -6.64 -1.96
C LEU A 83 8.55 -6.80 -3.14
N ASP A 84 8.39 -8.03 -3.59
CA ASP A 84 7.50 -8.42 -4.67
C ASP A 84 6.84 -9.78 -4.34
N PRO A 85 6.00 -10.38 -5.21
CA PRO A 85 5.34 -11.65 -4.90
C PRO A 85 6.28 -12.83 -4.62
N VAL A 86 7.51 -12.79 -5.15
CA VAL A 86 8.48 -13.87 -5.05
C VAL A 86 9.32 -13.67 -3.79
N VAL A 87 9.82 -12.46 -3.59
CA VAL A 87 10.57 -12.05 -2.40
C VAL A 87 9.71 -11.09 -1.60
N ASN A 88 8.78 -11.66 -0.86
CA ASN A 88 7.67 -10.93 -0.28
C ASN A 88 7.86 -10.59 1.21
N CYS A 89 9.04 -10.91 1.76
CA CYS A 89 9.36 -10.72 3.16
C CYS A 89 10.76 -10.15 3.35
N ALA A 90 10.90 -9.22 4.30
CA ALA A 90 12.18 -8.61 4.64
C ALA A 90 12.29 -8.26 6.12
N PRO A 91 13.49 -8.31 6.73
CA PRO A 91 13.71 -7.64 8.00
C PRO A 91 13.51 -6.12 7.85
N ILE A 92 12.83 -5.52 8.81
CA ILE A 92 12.72 -4.08 8.97
C ILE A 92 14.03 -3.62 9.63
N ALA A 93 14.94 -3.07 8.83
CA ALA A 93 16.14 -2.38 9.32
C ALA A 93 15.79 -0.87 9.52
N PRO A 94 16.71 0.11 9.64
CA PRO A 94 16.37 1.51 9.97
C PRO A 94 15.69 2.28 8.81
N ALA A 95 14.83 1.60 8.06
CA ALA A 95 13.96 2.18 7.06
C ALA A 95 12.95 3.08 7.77
N THR A 96 12.76 4.26 7.22
CA THR A 96 11.78 5.22 7.74
C THR A 96 10.50 5.19 6.93
N LEU A 97 10.60 4.78 5.65
CA LEU A 97 9.50 4.86 4.71
C LEU A 97 9.33 3.55 3.96
N LEU A 98 8.07 3.23 3.71
CA LEU A 98 7.64 2.14 2.86
C LEU A 98 6.71 2.72 1.80
N VAL A 99 7.00 2.44 0.54
CA VAL A 99 6.20 2.91 -0.60
C VAL A 99 5.64 1.72 -1.36
N VAL A 100 4.32 1.64 -1.51
CA VAL A 100 3.66 0.62 -2.34
C VAL A 100 3.20 1.25 -3.64
N ARG A 101 3.48 0.57 -4.76
CA ARG A 101 3.22 1.10 -6.11
C ARG A 101 3.26 0.02 -7.18
N ASP A 102 2.78 0.35 -8.38
CA ASP A 102 3.11 -0.41 -9.60
C ASP A 102 4.62 -0.35 -9.89
N ARG A 103 5.22 -1.48 -10.29
CA ARG A 103 6.64 -1.58 -10.62
C ARG A 103 6.99 -0.73 -11.84
N GLY A 104 6.13 -0.74 -12.84
CA GLY A 104 6.32 -0.05 -14.11
C GLY A 104 6.01 1.45 -14.07
N LEU A 105 5.35 1.93 -13.01
CA LEU A 105 4.81 3.29 -12.93
C LEU A 105 3.93 3.65 -14.14
N ALA A 106 3.19 2.67 -14.64
CA ALA A 106 2.52 2.81 -15.94
C ALA A 106 1.07 2.34 -15.93
N ARG A 107 0.63 1.69 -14.85
CA ARG A 107 -0.66 1.04 -14.76
C ARG A 107 -1.39 1.41 -13.48
N ALA A 108 -2.71 1.34 -13.55
CA ALA A 108 -3.65 1.63 -12.47
C ALA A 108 -4.36 0.33 -12.02
N GLY A 109 -4.76 0.26 -10.75
CA GLY A 109 -5.56 -0.86 -10.25
C GLY A 109 -7.05 -0.72 -10.54
N PHE A 110 -7.56 0.49 -10.82
CA PHE A 110 -8.99 0.70 -11.07
C PHE A 110 -9.49 0.03 -12.36
N ASP A 111 -8.60 -0.22 -13.34
CA ASP A 111 -8.97 -0.75 -14.65
C ASP A 111 -9.35 -2.25 -14.64
N GLU A 112 -9.02 -2.99 -13.56
CA GLU A 112 -9.16 -4.45 -13.53
C GLU A 112 -9.69 -4.96 -12.18
N SER A 113 -10.60 -5.94 -12.20
CA SER A 113 -11.16 -6.51 -10.97
C SER A 113 -10.07 -7.12 -10.08
N LEU A 114 -10.15 -6.83 -8.78
CA LEU A 114 -9.18 -7.23 -7.74
C LEU A 114 -7.75 -6.68 -7.93
N SER A 115 -7.53 -5.83 -8.92
CA SER A 115 -6.23 -5.21 -9.19
C SER A 115 -5.92 -4.10 -8.18
N GLY A 116 -4.64 -3.80 -8.01
CA GLY A 116 -4.17 -2.77 -7.08
C GLY A 116 -4.25 -3.10 -5.59
N ARG A 117 -4.99 -4.13 -5.18
CA ARG A 117 -5.21 -4.46 -3.76
C ARG A 117 -4.04 -5.21 -3.15
N TYR A 118 -3.57 -4.76 -2.00
CA TYR A 118 -2.46 -5.40 -1.29
C TYR A 118 -2.67 -5.43 0.23
N THR A 119 -1.85 -6.23 0.89
CA THR A 119 -1.76 -6.35 2.35
C THR A 119 -0.30 -6.27 2.79
N LEU A 120 -0.06 -5.44 3.81
CA LEU A 120 1.20 -5.33 4.52
C LEU A 120 1.03 -5.85 5.95
N GLU A 121 2.01 -6.58 6.45
CA GLU A 121 2.00 -7.11 7.81
C GLU A 121 3.39 -6.92 8.43
N ILE A 122 3.42 -6.41 9.66
CA ILE A 122 4.60 -6.44 10.51
C ILE A 122 4.51 -7.70 11.38
N SER A 123 5.49 -8.60 11.23
CA SER A 123 5.55 -9.89 11.90
C SER A 123 6.85 -10.04 12.70
N ASP A 124 6.77 -10.59 13.90
CA ASP A 124 7.95 -10.96 14.70
C ASP A 124 8.59 -12.27 14.22
N THR A 125 7.86 -13.06 13.42
CA THR A 125 8.38 -14.31 12.86
C THR A 125 9.26 -14.00 11.65
N PRO A 126 10.49 -14.58 11.58
CA PRO A 126 11.39 -14.42 10.45
C PRO A 126 10.77 -14.77 9.10
N CYS A 127 11.37 -14.22 8.05
CA CYS A 127 11.07 -14.64 6.69
C CYS A 127 11.45 -16.13 6.50
N PRO A 128 10.61 -16.93 5.82
CA PRO A 128 10.92 -18.31 5.50
C PRO A 128 12.17 -18.46 4.63
#